data_AF-A0A2V6X3B2-F1
#
_entry.id   AF-A0A2V6X3B2-F1
#
_cell.length_a   1.000
_cell.length_b   1.000
_cell.length_c   1.000
_cell.angle_alpha   90.00
_cell.angle_beta   90.00
_cell.angle_gamma   90.00
#
_symmetry.space_group_name_H-M   'P 1'
#
loop_
_entity.id
_entity.type
_entity.pdbx_description
1 polymer ?
#
loop_
_entity_poly.entity_id
_entity_poly.type
_entity_poly.pdbx_seq_one_letter_code
_entity_poly.pdbx_strand_id
1 'polypeptide(L)'
;YRGRQADQNGAAYPTLPAALGREGKPDQRFPADLPNAPFAMLRFVGPLDETNNPVHRFYHMQRQYGVGADGIPMGRWVAEGTSGGVTMGYYDRVASPVQWRLADEFVLLDHWFQGIHGGSFPNHFYLISGGVARYGEAPAAERAVGVGPDARVDTDGEVDPEGWVVNNLDPPYPPQRVTRILHEPQTAPTIADRLDAAGVSWA
;
A
#
# COMPACT_ATOMS: atom_id res chain seq x y z
N TYR A 1 -4.48 4.82 -15.93
CA TYR A 1 -5.60 5.63 -15.44
C TYR A 1 -5.89 6.76 -16.41
N ARG A 2 -7.17 7.02 -16.76
CA ARG A 2 -7.57 8.10 -17.69
C ARG A 2 -8.53 9.13 -17.05
N GLY A 3 -8.87 8.97 -15.77
CA GLY A 3 -9.75 9.89 -15.06
C GLY A 3 -9.01 11.07 -14.41
N ARG A 4 -9.72 11.78 -13.54
CA ARG A 4 -9.22 12.93 -12.76
C ARG A 4 -9.33 12.67 -11.27
N GLN A 5 -8.29 13.03 -10.52
CA GLN A 5 -8.32 12.92 -9.07
C GLN A 5 -9.24 14.00 -8.49
N ALA A 6 -9.98 13.63 -7.44
CA ALA A 6 -10.82 14.52 -6.67
C ALA A 6 -10.23 14.82 -5.30
N ASP A 7 -10.47 16.01 -4.79
CA ASP A 7 -10.17 16.37 -3.41
C ASP A 7 -11.14 15.70 -2.41
N GLN A 8 -11.00 15.99 -1.12
CA GLN A 8 -11.86 15.44 -0.07
C GLN A 8 -13.34 15.80 -0.24
N ASN A 9 -13.64 16.94 -0.88
CA ASN A 9 -15.00 17.40 -1.15
C ASN A 9 -15.56 16.85 -2.49
N GLY A 10 -14.75 16.10 -3.25
CA GLY A 10 -15.13 15.57 -4.56
C GLY A 10 -14.89 16.54 -5.73
N ALA A 11 -14.28 17.70 -5.49
CA ALA A 11 -13.96 18.65 -6.54
C ALA A 11 -12.69 18.22 -7.30
N ALA A 12 -12.63 18.52 -8.59
CA ALA A 12 -11.43 18.22 -9.37
C ALA A 12 -10.26 19.09 -8.91
N TYR A 13 -9.09 18.48 -8.68
CA TYR A 13 -7.86 19.24 -8.53
C TYR A 13 -7.56 20.02 -9.84
N PRO A 14 -7.36 21.34 -9.79
CA PRO A 14 -6.91 22.12 -10.96
C PRO A 14 -5.52 21.66 -11.41
N THR A 15 -4.63 21.49 -10.44
CA THR A 15 -3.31 20.85 -10.52
C THR A 15 -3.16 19.95 -9.29
N LEU A 16 -2.32 18.92 -9.37
CA LEU A 16 -2.05 18.07 -8.22
C LEU A 16 -1.48 18.90 -7.06
N PRO A 17 -1.79 18.52 -5.80
CA PRO A 17 -1.04 19.00 -4.64
C PRO A 17 0.46 18.74 -4.83
N ALA A 18 1.29 19.56 -4.19
CA ALA A 18 2.74 19.40 -4.26
C ALA A 18 3.17 17.95 -3.99
N ALA A 19 4.08 17.44 -4.82
CA ALA A 19 4.76 16.19 -4.54
C ALA A 19 5.52 16.31 -3.22
N LEU A 20 5.36 15.35 -2.33
CA LEU A 20 6.03 15.39 -1.03
C LEU A 20 7.31 14.55 -1.04
N GLY A 21 8.34 15.05 -0.38
CA GLY A 21 9.59 14.34 -0.14
C GLY A 21 9.49 13.45 1.10
N ARG A 22 10.59 12.75 1.42
CA ARG A 22 10.68 11.85 2.58
C ARG A 22 10.28 12.51 3.90
N GLU A 23 10.57 13.81 4.06
CA GLU A 23 10.22 14.60 5.25
C GLU A 23 8.74 15.02 5.32
N GLY A 24 7.92 14.65 4.33
CA GLY A 24 6.52 15.08 4.24
C GLY A 24 6.34 16.55 3.82
N LYS A 25 7.42 17.23 3.43
CA LYS A 25 7.42 18.60 2.90
C LYS A 25 7.38 18.60 1.37
N PRO A 26 6.90 19.68 0.72
CA PRO A 26 6.99 19.84 -0.72
C PRO A 26 8.42 19.62 -1.24
N ASP A 27 8.56 18.69 -2.17
CA ASP A 27 9.83 18.32 -2.79
C ASP A 27 10.13 19.27 -3.96
N GLN A 28 11.18 20.07 -3.81
CA GLN A 28 11.56 21.13 -4.76
C GLN A 28 12.05 20.59 -6.11
N ARG A 29 12.29 19.28 -6.24
CA ARG A 29 12.63 18.65 -7.52
C ARG A 29 11.42 18.59 -8.47
N PHE A 30 10.20 18.70 -7.93
CA PHE A 30 8.96 18.68 -8.69
C PHE A 30 8.38 20.09 -8.83
N PRO A 31 7.74 20.42 -9.96
CA PRO A 31 7.00 21.66 -10.09
C PRO A 31 5.74 21.63 -9.22
N ALA A 32 5.31 22.81 -8.76
CA ALA A 32 4.15 22.94 -7.87
C ALA A 32 2.79 22.78 -8.58
N ASP A 33 2.78 22.79 -9.91
CA ASP A 33 1.59 22.86 -10.78
C ASP A 33 1.45 21.63 -11.69
N LEU A 34 1.89 20.46 -11.22
CA LEU A 34 1.75 19.21 -11.96
C LEU A 34 0.28 19.00 -12.41
N PRO A 35 0.03 18.63 -13.68
CA PRO A 35 -1.32 18.36 -14.15
C PRO A 35 -2.02 17.27 -13.32
N ASN A 36 -3.34 17.36 -13.16
CA ASN A 36 -4.18 16.31 -12.55
C ASN A 36 -4.29 15.08 -13.46
N ALA A 37 -3.17 14.38 -13.63
CA ALA A 37 -2.99 13.20 -14.46
C ALA A 37 -1.71 12.47 -14.04
N PRO A 38 -1.54 11.19 -14.42
CA PRO A 38 -0.27 10.51 -14.24
C PRO A 38 0.88 11.23 -14.96
N PHE A 39 2.08 11.23 -14.37
CA PHE A 39 3.26 11.87 -14.97
C PHE A 39 4.53 11.01 -14.83
N ALA A 40 5.45 11.15 -15.78
CA ALA A 40 6.72 10.44 -15.77
C ALA A 40 7.64 10.98 -14.66
N MET A 41 7.94 10.15 -13.65
CA MET A 41 8.78 10.53 -12.50
C MET A 41 10.22 10.83 -12.90
N LEU A 42 10.74 10.15 -13.93
CA LEU A 42 12.13 10.26 -14.38
C LEU A 42 12.53 11.67 -14.86
N ARG A 43 11.55 12.56 -15.07
CA ARG A 43 11.80 13.98 -15.35
C ARG A 43 12.32 14.76 -14.13
N PHE A 44 12.13 14.22 -12.93
CA PHE A 44 12.35 14.93 -11.66
C PHE A 44 13.23 14.12 -10.69
N VAL A 45 13.03 12.81 -10.64
CA VAL A 45 13.71 11.89 -9.71
C VAL A 45 13.96 10.54 -10.38
N GLY A 46 15.09 9.91 -10.03
CA GLY A 46 15.44 8.56 -10.44
C GLY A 46 14.76 7.47 -9.58
N PRO A 47 14.73 6.21 -10.06
CA PRO A 47 14.04 5.10 -9.39
C PRO A 47 14.58 4.76 -8.00
N LEU A 48 15.81 5.19 -7.67
CA LEU A 48 16.44 4.98 -6.37
C LEU A 48 16.46 6.26 -5.52
N ASP A 49 15.98 7.39 -6.05
CA ASP A 49 15.88 8.61 -5.27
C ASP A 49 14.73 8.49 -4.27
N GLU A 50 14.98 8.92 -3.04
CA GLU A 50 13.95 8.88 -2.01
C GLU A 50 12.84 9.89 -2.29
N THR A 51 11.60 9.47 -2.12
CA THR A 51 10.38 10.31 -2.15
C THR A 51 9.56 10.05 -0.88
N ASN A 52 8.41 10.73 -0.71
CA ASN A 52 7.48 10.33 0.33
C ASN A 52 6.95 8.90 0.08
N ASN A 53 6.73 8.12 1.14
CA ASN A 53 6.14 6.80 1.05
C ASN A 53 4.60 6.91 0.95
N PRO A 54 3.97 6.55 -0.19
CA PRO A 54 2.52 6.55 -0.30
C PRO A 54 1.88 5.60 0.72
N VAL A 55 0.82 6.05 1.37
CA VAL A 55 0.05 5.21 2.29
C VAL A 55 -0.51 3.96 1.58
N HIS A 56 -0.34 2.82 2.23
CA HIS A 56 -0.79 1.50 1.78
C HIS A 56 -1.46 0.78 2.96
N ARG A 57 -2.41 1.46 3.59
CA ARG A 57 -3.17 0.94 4.74
C ARG A 57 -4.54 0.41 4.30
N PHE A 58 -5.02 -0.64 4.95
CA PHE A 58 -6.20 -1.41 4.55
C PHE A 58 -7.41 -0.55 4.20
N TYR A 59 -7.80 0.34 5.12
CA TYR A 59 -8.95 1.23 4.93
C TYR A 59 -8.66 2.37 3.94
N HIS A 60 -7.44 2.91 3.93
CA HIS A 60 -7.04 3.91 2.93
C HIS A 60 -7.15 3.36 1.50
N MET A 61 -6.64 2.16 1.24
CA MET A 61 -6.67 1.56 -0.10
C MET A 61 -8.09 1.38 -0.62
N GLN A 62 -9.02 0.95 0.23
CA GLN A 62 -10.43 0.82 -0.16
C GLN A 62 -11.03 2.16 -0.57
N ARG A 63 -10.71 3.24 0.15
CA ARG A 63 -11.20 4.59 -0.16
C ARG A 63 -10.53 5.19 -1.39
N GLN A 64 -9.24 4.88 -1.65
CA GLN A 64 -8.51 5.33 -2.85
C GLN A 64 -9.20 4.93 -4.16
N TYR A 65 -9.91 3.80 -4.17
CA TYR A 65 -10.64 3.30 -5.33
C TYR A 65 -11.95 4.05 -5.62
N GLY A 66 -12.36 4.94 -4.72
CA GLY A 66 -13.54 5.77 -4.88
C GLY A 66 -13.51 6.61 -6.17
N VAL A 67 -14.68 7.12 -6.54
CA VAL A 67 -14.85 7.90 -7.77
C VAL A 67 -14.14 9.25 -7.71
N GLY A 68 -13.54 9.63 -8.84
CA GLY A 68 -12.96 10.94 -9.09
C GLY A 68 -14.01 12.00 -9.41
N ALA A 69 -13.53 13.20 -9.71
CA ALA A 69 -14.40 14.36 -9.97
C ALA A 69 -15.15 14.24 -11.30
N ASP A 70 -14.72 13.32 -12.15
CA ASP A 70 -15.33 12.93 -13.43
C ASP A 70 -16.22 11.69 -13.31
N GLY A 71 -16.44 11.18 -12.09
CA GLY A 71 -17.26 9.99 -11.84
C GLY A 71 -16.57 8.66 -12.15
N ILE A 72 -15.29 8.67 -12.54
CA ILE A 72 -14.53 7.45 -12.86
C ILE A 72 -13.94 6.88 -11.56
N PRO A 73 -14.06 5.56 -11.27
CA PRO A 73 -13.38 4.92 -10.13
C PRO A 73 -11.86 5.13 -10.16
N MET A 74 -11.17 4.87 -9.04
CA MET A 74 -9.72 5.12 -8.90
C MET A 74 -9.36 6.61 -8.94
N GLY A 75 -10.25 7.47 -8.44
CA GLY A 75 -10.10 8.92 -8.46
C GLY A 75 -9.82 9.58 -7.12
N ARG A 76 -9.54 8.80 -6.07
CA ARG A 76 -9.31 9.29 -4.70
C ARG A 76 -7.90 9.02 -4.17
N TRP A 77 -6.96 8.58 -5.00
CA TRP A 77 -5.57 8.28 -4.60
C TRP A 77 -4.89 9.47 -3.94
N VAL A 78 -5.10 10.68 -4.45
CA VAL A 78 -4.49 11.90 -3.92
C VAL A 78 -5.14 12.33 -2.60
N ALA A 79 -6.47 12.33 -2.53
CA ALA A 79 -7.21 12.78 -1.34
C ALA A 79 -7.10 11.80 -0.16
N GLU A 80 -6.98 10.51 -0.45
CA GLU A 80 -6.80 9.45 0.56
C GLU A 80 -5.33 9.08 0.78
N GLY A 81 -4.41 9.77 0.08
CA GLY A 81 -2.98 9.56 0.10
C GLY A 81 -2.23 10.45 1.09
N THR A 82 -0.95 10.14 1.30
CA THR A 82 -0.04 10.89 2.21
C THR A 82 1.14 11.53 1.48
N SER A 83 1.26 11.33 0.16
CA SER A 83 2.45 11.68 -0.62
C SER A 83 2.24 12.84 -1.60
N GLY A 84 1.06 13.48 -1.54
CA GLY A 84 0.68 14.54 -2.48
C GLY A 84 0.72 14.05 -3.93
N GLY A 85 1.28 14.86 -4.83
CA GLY A 85 1.39 14.50 -6.25
C GLY A 85 2.20 13.24 -6.56
N VAL A 86 3.09 12.77 -5.67
CA VAL A 86 3.94 11.59 -5.91
C VAL A 86 3.10 10.35 -6.23
N THR A 87 1.91 10.21 -5.64
CA THR A 87 1.03 9.06 -5.89
C THR A 87 0.60 8.90 -7.35
N MET A 88 0.71 9.95 -8.16
CA MET A 88 0.38 9.94 -9.59
C MET A 88 1.61 9.72 -10.49
N GLY A 89 2.80 9.60 -9.91
CA GLY A 89 4.03 9.35 -10.64
C GLY A 89 4.11 7.92 -11.18
N TYR A 90 4.69 7.75 -12.36
CA TYR A 90 5.08 6.43 -12.89
C TYR A 90 6.50 6.43 -13.46
N TYR A 91 7.11 5.25 -13.45
CA TYR A 91 8.36 4.95 -14.16
C TYR A 91 8.08 4.15 -15.42
N ASP A 92 8.87 4.38 -16.47
CA ASP A 92 8.78 3.66 -17.74
C ASP A 92 9.96 2.70 -17.92
N ARG A 93 10.11 2.17 -19.15
CA ARG A 93 11.18 1.25 -19.54
C ARG A 93 12.58 1.75 -19.19
N VAL A 94 12.84 3.05 -19.34
CA VAL A 94 14.16 3.63 -19.16
C VAL A 94 14.58 3.60 -17.69
N ALA A 95 13.62 3.77 -16.78
CA ALA A 95 13.86 3.76 -15.34
C ALA A 95 13.96 2.36 -14.73
N SER A 96 13.56 1.29 -15.44
CA SER A 96 13.55 -0.08 -14.90
C SER A 96 14.02 -1.10 -15.95
N PRO A 97 15.23 -0.92 -16.52
CA PRO A 97 15.67 -1.70 -17.69
C PRO A 97 15.79 -3.20 -17.39
N VAL A 98 16.16 -3.58 -16.17
CA VAL A 98 16.28 -5.00 -15.77
C VAL A 98 14.89 -5.65 -15.69
N GLN A 99 13.93 -5.00 -15.05
CA GLN A 99 12.56 -5.50 -14.91
C GLN A 99 11.89 -5.65 -16.27
N TRP A 100 12.11 -4.70 -17.18
CA TRP A 100 11.56 -4.79 -18.53
C TRP A 100 12.25 -5.84 -19.39
N ARG A 101 13.56 -6.08 -19.22
CA ARG A 101 14.24 -7.22 -19.85
C ARG A 101 13.65 -8.54 -19.37
N LEU A 102 13.35 -8.69 -18.07
CA LEU A 102 12.67 -9.87 -17.56
C LEU A 102 11.26 -10.04 -18.14
N ALA A 103 10.50 -8.96 -18.28
CA ALA A 103 9.18 -8.98 -18.89
C ALA A 103 9.21 -9.31 -20.41
N ASP A 104 10.27 -8.94 -21.11
CA ASP A 104 10.47 -9.26 -22.53
C ASP A 104 10.91 -10.73 -22.74
N GLU A 105 11.64 -11.31 -21.79
CA GLU A 105 12.17 -12.69 -21.85
C GLU A 105 11.22 -13.74 -21.26
N PHE A 106 10.42 -13.36 -20.26
CA PHE A 106 9.54 -14.26 -19.50
C PHE A 106 8.08 -13.78 -19.54
N VAL A 107 7.25 -14.32 -18.66
CA VAL A 107 5.83 -13.98 -18.56
C VAL A 107 5.62 -12.88 -17.52
N LEU A 108 4.98 -11.78 -17.93
CA LEU A 108 4.46 -10.76 -17.03
C LEU A 108 3.00 -11.07 -16.70
N LEU A 109 2.66 -11.09 -15.40
CA LEU A 109 1.28 -11.17 -14.93
C LEU A 109 0.75 -9.75 -14.69
N ASP A 110 0.01 -9.19 -15.65
CA ASP A 110 -0.56 -7.83 -15.57
C ASP A 110 -1.95 -7.77 -14.90
N HIS A 111 -2.51 -8.92 -14.56
CA HIS A 111 -3.73 -9.11 -13.78
C HIS A 111 -3.45 -9.83 -12.45
N TRP A 112 -2.31 -9.53 -11.83
CA TRP A 112 -1.98 -9.98 -10.48
C TRP A 112 -2.42 -8.95 -9.44
N PHE A 113 -3.07 -9.41 -8.38
CA PHE A 113 -3.50 -8.59 -7.25
C PHE A 113 -2.86 -9.12 -5.98
N GLN A 114 -2.52 -8.19 -5.07
CA GLN A 114 -2.12 -8.56 -3.71
C GLN A 114 -3.23 -9.37 -3.02
N GLY A 115 -2.86 -10.24 -2.09
CA GLY A 115 -3.79 -11.16 -1.43
C GLY A 115 -4.87 -10.43 -0.63
N ILE A 116 -4.49 -9.35 0.05
CA ILE A 116 -5.42 -8.47 0.75
C ILE A 116 -5.03 -7.00 0.59
N HIS A 117 -5.97 -6.08 0.82
CA HIS A 117 -5.62 -4.66 1.02
C HIS A 117 -4.69 -4.48 2.22
N GLY A 118 -3.97 -3.37 2.26
CA GLY A 118 -3.20 -2.94 3.42
C GLY A 118 -1.73 -3.32 3.39
N GLY A 119 -1.19 -3.52 4.59
CA GLY A 119 0.25 -3.53 4.82
C GLY A 119 1.00 -4.73 4.25
N SER A 120 2.32 -4.69 4.44
CA SER A 120 3.26 -5.74 4.06
C SER A 120 3.08 -7.02 4.88
N PHE A 121 2.91 -6.91 6.21
CA PHE A 121 2.81 -8.08 7.08
C PHE A 121 1.70 -9.05 6.65
N PRO A 122 0.44 -8.63 6.48
CA PRO A 122 -0.63 -9.57 6.19
C PRO A 122 -0.60 -10.08 4.76
N ASN A 123 -0.04 -9.31 3.81
CA ASN A 123 0.23 -9.80 2.45
C ASN A 123 1.35 -10.85 2.42
N HIS A 124 2.39 -10.69 3.24
CA HIS A 124 3.41 -11.74 3.40
C HIS A 124 2.81 -13.01 4.03
N PHE A 125 1.99 -12.85 5.07
CA PHE A 125 1.30 -13.99 5.68
C PHE A 125 0.38 -14.70 4.67
N TYR A 126 -0.35 -13.95 3.85
CA TYR A 126 -1.19 -14.50 2.79
C TYR A 126 -0.37 -15.29 1.75
N LEU A 127 0.80 -14.76 1.35
CA LEU A 127 1.69 -15.44 0.40
C LEU A 127 2.10 -16.84 0.88
N ILE A 128 2.38 -17.00 2.18
CA ILE A 128 2.90 -18.27 2.72
C ILE A 128 1.81 -19.21 3.26
N SER A 129 0.62 -18.70 3.57
CA SER A 129 -0.47 -19.51 4.19
C SER A 129 -1.72 -19.64 3.34
N GLY A 130 -1.93 -18.75 2.36
CA GLY A 130 -3.22 -18.60 1.67
C GLY A 130 -4.34 -18.05 2.56
N GLY A 131 -4.04 -17.64 3.79
CA GLY A 131 -4.98 -17.10 4.76
C GLY A 131 -4.58 -15.71 5.28
N VAL A 132 -5.37 -15.18 6.20
CA VAL A 132 -5.11 -13.88 6.85
C VAL A 132 -4.71 -14.11 8.30
N ALA A 133 -3.70 -13.37 8.76
CA ALA A 133 -3.24 -13.45 10.14
C ALA A 133 -4.31 -12.93 11.12
N ARG A 134 -4.37 -13.54 12.29
CA ARG A 134 -5.35 -13.18 13.34
C ARG A 134 -4.64 -12.78 14.63
N TYR A 135 -5.09 -11.69 15.22
CA TYR A 135 -4.69 -11.22 16.53
C TYR A 135 -5.93 -10.90 17.37
N GLY A 136 -6.59 -11.96 17.83
CA GLY A 136 -7.87 -11.88 18.54
C GLY A 136 -7.81 -11.12 19.87
N GLU A 137 -6.64 -11.07 20.52
CA GLU A 137 -6.38 -10.36 21.78
C GLU A 137 -5.56 -9.07 21.58
N ALA A 138 -5.58 -8.51 20.36
CA ALA A 138 -4.88 -7.26 20.06
C ALA A 138 -5.26 -6.14 21.06
N PRO A 139 -4.28 -5.38 21.58
CA PRO A 139 -4.55 -4.22 22.44
C PRO A 139 -5.51 -3.24 21.77
N ALA A 140 -6.35 -2.57 22.56
CA ALA A 140 -7.31 -1.59 22.01
C ALA A 140 -6.65 -0.48 21.17
N ALA A 141 -5.41 -0.09 21.51
CA ALA A 141 -4.65 0.91 20.77
C ALA A 141 -4.17 0.44 19.37
N GLU A 142 -4.21 -0.86 19.10
CA GLU A 142 -3.85 -1.44 17.80
C GLU A 142 -5.08 -1.75 16.93
N ARG A 143 -6.29 -1.65 17.50
CA ARG A 143 -7.53 -1.93 16.78
C ARG A 143 -8.08 -0.68 16.11
N ALA A 144 -8.59 -0.87 14.89
CA ALA A 144 -9.40 0.14 14.25
C ALA A 144 -10.72 0.32 15.00
N VAL A 145 -11.22 1.55 15.06
CA VAL A 145 -12.45 1.94 15.76
C VAL A 145 -13.32 2.79 14.84
N GLY A 146 -14.64 2.61 14.94
CA GLY A 146 -15.61 3.40 14.17
C GLY A 146 -15.57 3.11 12.67
N VAL A 147 -15.39 1.84 12.29
CA VAL A 147 -15.34 1.43 10.88
C VAL A 147 -16.72 1.57 10.24
N GLY A 148 -16.86 2.51 9.31
CA GLY A 148 -18.05 2.78 8.53
C GLY A 148 -18.15 1.93 7.25
N PRO A 149 -19.32 1.94 6.58
CA PRO A 149 -19.59 1.12 5.39
C PRO A 149 -18.75 1.52 4.15
N ASP A 150 -18.19 2.72 4.14
CA ASP A 150 -17.32 3.25 3.08
C ASP A 150 -15.83 3.17 3.45
N ALA A 151 -15.48 2.29 4.39
CA ALA A 151 -14.14 2.13 4.93
C ALA A 151 -13.58 3.41 5.60
N ARG A 152 -14.43 4.37 5.96
CA ARG A 152 -14.04 5.45 6.89
C ARG A 152 -13.83 4.87 8.28
N VAL A 153 -12.85 5.39 8.99
CA VAL A 153 -12.50 4.95 10.34
C VAL A 153 -12.30 6.18 11.21
N ASP A 154 -12.81 6.15 12.44
CA ASP A 154 -12.56 7.20 13.43
C ASP A 154 -11.09 7.15 13.88
N THR A 155 -10.60 5.92 14.12
CA THR A 155 -9.19 5.63 14.39
C THR A 155 -8.78 4.40 13.60
N ASP A 156 -7.70 4.51 12.80
CA ASP A 156 -7.12 3.36 12.08
C ASP A 156 -6.26 2.50 13.04
N GLY A 157 -6.06 1.23 12.72
CA GLY A 157 -5.34 0.26 13.54
C GLY A 157 -4.52 -0.71 12.71
N GLU A 158 -3.67 -1.50 13.35
CA GLU A 158 -3.00 -2.63 12.68
C GLU A 158 -3.91 -3.85 12.55
N VAL A 159 -4.95 -3.89 13.39
CA VAL A 159 -5.93 -4.97 13.49
C VAL A 159 -7.32 -4.38 13.29
N ASP A 160 -8.21 -5.08 12.59
CA ASP A 160 -9.61 -4.68 12.46
C ASP A 160 -10.40 -4.96 13.76
N PRO A 161 -11.67 -4.51 13.87
CA PRO A 161 -12.48 -4.76 15.06
C PRO A 161 -12.64 -6.25 15.38
N GLU A 162 -12.68 -7.11 14.36
CA GLU A 162 -12.88 -8.57 14.48
C GLU A 162 -11.59 -9.34 14.85
N GLY A 163 -10.44 -8.66 14.84
CA GLY A 163 -9.15 -9.24 15.23
C GLY A 163 -8.32 -9.76 14.05
N TRP A 164 -8.63 -9.40 12.80
CA TRP A 164 -7.76 -9.69 11.65
C TRP A 164 -6.65 -8.67 11.54
N VAL A 165 -5.43 -9.12 11.30
CA VAL A 165 -4.31 -8.22 11.06
C VAL A 165 -4.42 -7.67 9.64
N VAL A 166 -4.60 -6.36 9.52
CA VAL A 166 -4.86 -5.67 8.25
C VAL A 166 -3.75 -4.70 7.85
N ASN A 167 -2.86 -4.34 8.78
CA ASN A 167 -1.66 -3.56 8.50
C ASN A 167 -0.41 -4.19 9.16
N ASN A 168 0.61 -3.40 9.50
CA ASN A 168 1.94 -3.89 9.83
C ASN A 168 2.14 -4.08 11.33
N LEU A 169 2.40 -5.32 11.72
CA LEU A 169 2.91 -5.72 13.03
C LEU A 169 4.23 -6.45 12.84
N ASP A 170 5.13 -6.31 13.80
CA ASP A 170 6.32 -7.16 13.85
C ASP A 170 6.05 -8.50 14.53
N PRO A 171 6.84 -9.53 14.20
CA PRO A 171 6.74 -10.82 14.88
C PRO A 171 7.13 -10.72 16.36
N PRO A 172 6.69 -11.69 17.20
CA PRO A 172 7.10 -11.77 18.61
C PRO A 172 8.61 -12.02 18.78
N TYR A 173 9.31 -12.37 17.69
CA TYR A 173 10.72 -12.73 17.69
C TYR A 173 11.60 -11.58 17.15
N PRO A 174 12.79 -11.34 17.72
CA PRO A 174 13.70 -10.32 17.22
C PRO A 174 14.35 -10.72 15.87
N PRO A 175 14.83 -9.75 15.07
CA PRO A 175 14.81 -8.31 15.35
C PRO A 175 13.47 -7.65 15.00
N GLN A 176 12.99 -6.80 15.90
CA GLN A 176 11.82 -5.94 15.68
C GLN A 176 12.29 -4.56 15.17
N ARG A 177 11.56 -4.02 14.20
CA ARG A 177 11.72 -2.74 13.51
C ARG A 177 10.63 -1.72 13.86
N VAL A 178 9.47 -2.16 14.35
CA VAL A 178 8.35 -1.32 14.79
C VAL A 178 8.06 -1.56 16.27
N THR A 179 7.30 -0.63 16.86
CA THR A 179 6.90 -0.73 18.28
C THR A 179 5.66 -1.59 18.50
N ARG A 180 4.86 -1.83 17.45
CA ARG A 180 3.66 -2.67 17.49
C ARG A 180 4.03 -4.09 17.12
N ILE A 181 4.01 -4.98 18.10
CA ILE A 181 4.55 -6.33 18.00
C ILE A 181 3.44 -7.31 18.34
N LEU A 182 3.29 -8.36 17.53
CA LEU A 182 2.46 -9.49 17.88
C LEU A 182 2.97 -10.12 19.17
N HIS A 183 2.11 -10.23 20.19
CA HIS A 183 2.50 -10.87 21.44
C HIS A 183 2.64 -12.39 21.32
N GLU A 184 1.93 -12.99 20.36
CA GLU A 184 1.91 -14.44 20.14
C GLU A 184 2.19 -14.77 18.68
N PRO A 185 2.88 -15.90 18.39
CA PRO A 185 3.10 -16.36 17.03
C PRO A 185 1.78 -16.73 16.34
N GLN A 186 1.75 -16.56 15.02
CA GLN A 186 0.66 -17.09 14.21
C GLN A 186 0.75 -18.62 14.14
N THR A 187 -0.38 -19.31 14.23
CA THR A 187 -0.46 -20.78 14.26
C THR A 187 -1.14 -21.39 13.04
N ALA A 188 -1.56 -20.57 12.07
CA ALA A 188 -2.14 -21.08 10.84
C ALA A 188 -1.06 -21.84 10.04
N PRO A 189 -1.37 -23.01 9.47
CA PRO A 189 -0.43 -23.73 8.63
C PRO A 189 0.04 -22.89 7.44
N THR A 190 1.32 -22.98 7.15
CA THR A 190 1.98 -22.33 6.03
C THR A 190 2.51 -23.37 5.04
N ILE A 191 3.03 -22.92 3.91
CA ILE A 191 3.71 -23.78 2.93
C ILE A 191 4.92 -24.50 3.55
N ALA A 192 5.60 -23.87 4.50
CA ALA A 192 6.70 -24.47 5.25
C ALA A 192 6.28 -25.77 5.96
N ASP A 193 5.16 -25.74 6.69
CA ASP A 193 4.64 -26.92 7.38
C ASP A 193 4.33 -28.07 6.40
N ARG A 194 3.88 -27.74 5.19
CA ARG A 194 3.61 -28.73 4.14
C ARG A 194 4.88 -29.31 3.55
N LEU A 195 5.90 -28.49 3.36
CA LEU A 195 7.21 -28.91 2.84
C LEU A 195 7.95 -29.79 3.87
N ASP A 196 7.93 -29.41 5.14
CA ASP A 196 8.49 -30.19 6.24
C ASP A 196 7.81 -31.56 6.37
N ALA A 197 6.48 -31.59 6.35
CA ALA A 197 5.71 -32.85 6.39
C ALA A 197 6.00 -33.76 5.18
N ALA A 198 6.37 -33.17 4.04
CA ALA A 198 6.76 -33.89 2.83
C ALA A 198 8.26 -34.22 2.74
N GLY A 199 9.09 -33.75 3.70
CA GLY A 199 10.54 -33.92 3.66
C GLY A 199 11.21 -33.16 2.52
N VAL A 200 10.62 -32.05 2.06
CA VAL A 200 11.15 -31.21 0.97
C VAL A 200 11.97 -30.06 1.55
N SER A 201 13.20 -29.89 1.07
CA SER A 201 14.08 -28.79 1.50
C SER A 201 13.57 -27.42 1.03
N TRP A 202 13.61 -26.43 1.92
CA TRP A 202 13.17 -25.06 1.65
C TRP A 202 13.90 -24.04 2.54
N ALA A 203 13.72 -22.74 2.26
CA ALA A 203 14.20 -21.61 3.04
C ALA A 203 13.28 -20.39 2.89
#